data_AF-A0A8K0NX06-F1
#
_entry.id   AF-A0A8K0NX06-F1
#
_cell.length_a   1.000
_cell.length_b   1.000
_cell.length_c   1.000
_cell.angle_alpha   90.00
_cell.angle_beta   90.00
_cell.angle_gamma   90.00
#
_symmetry.space_group_name_H-M   'P 1'
#
loop_
_entity.id
_entity.type
_entity.pdbx_description
1 polymer ?
#
loop_
_entity_poly.entity_id
_entity_poly.type
_entity_poly.pdbx_seq_one_letter_code
_entity_poly.pdbx_strand_id
1 'polypeptide(L)'
;DCQHGSHEEIQYLNIIQKILTSGQEKSDRTGVGTLNKFPLLTTKRVFWKGVVEELLWFIRGSTNALELKSKGVSIWDGNSSREFLDSMGFTDREVGDLGPVYGFQWRHFGAEYMTMNDDYSGKGVDQLAQIIEKIRTNPNDRRILMCAWNPADVPKMALPPCHCLVQFYVANGELSCQLYQRSADVGLGVPFNIASYSLLTYMIAHITKLKPGEFIHIMGDCHIYKNHAEILEEQIKRIPRPFPKLKIERNVENIEDFKFEDFKLIDYKPHPKLEMKMAV
;
A
#
# COMPACT_ATOMS: atom_id res chain seq x y z
N ASP A 1 35.23 18.51 1.68
CA ASP A 1 34.04 19.14 1.08
C ASP A 1 32.79 18.30 1.27
N CYS A 2 31.67 19.00 1.47
CA CYS A 2 30.28 18.61 1.74
C CYS A 2 29.89 17.10 1.66
N GLN A 3 29.49 16.56 2.80
CA GLN A 3 28.71 15.32 2.93
C GLN A 3 27.41 15.41 2.08
N HIS A 4 27.33 14.63 1.00
CA HIS A 4 26.05 14.33 0.34
C HIS A 4 25.53 12.99 0.86
N GLY A 5 24.47 13.02 1.69
CA GLY A 5 23.68 11.82 1.97
C GLY A 5 23.07 11.29 0.67
N SER A 6 23.15 9.99 0.44
CA SER A 6 22.56 9.34 -0.75
C SER A 6 21.05 9.54 -0.78
N HIS A 7 20.49 9.72 -1.99
CA HIS A 7 19.05 9.94 -2.17
C HIS A 7 18.24 8.75 -1.62
N GLU A 8 17.14 8.97 -0.92
CA GLU A 8 16.36 7.92 -0.25
C GLU A 8 15.91 6.79 -1.20
N GLU A 9 15.60 7.10 -2.46
CA GLU A 9 15.27 6.10 -3.50
C GLU A 9 16.38 5.04 -3.72
N ILE A 10 17.63 5.34 -3.35
CA ILE A 10 18.74 4.39 -3.35
C ILE A 10 18.46 3.19 -2.43
N GLN A 11 17.64 3.33 -1.37
CA GLN A 11 17.23 2.20 -0.53
C GLN A 11 16.47 1.14 -1.34
N TYR A 12 15.53 1.58 -2.19
CA TYR A 12 14.79 0.70 -3.11
C TYR A 12 15.67 0.17 -4.24
N LEU A 13 16.52 1.01 -4.87
CA LEU A 13 17.42 0.54 -5.93
C LEU A 13 18.47 -0.45 -5.43
N ASN A 14 18.96 -0.30 -4.20
CA ASN A 14 19.87 -1.24 -3.55
C ASN A 14 19.19 -2.59 -3.28
N ILE A 15 17.88 -2.61 -3.00
CA ILE A 15 17.11 -3.86 -2.88
C ILE A 15 17.07 -4.57 -4.23
N ILE A 16 16.73 -3.88 -5.33
CA ILE A 16 16.79 -4.46 -6.68
C ILE A 16 18.19 -5.00 -6.97
N GLN A 17 19.22 -4.15 -6.80
CA GLN A 17 20.60 -4.49 -7.09
C GLN A 17 21.06 -5.73 -6.32
N LYS A 18 20.69 -5.83 -5.03
CA LYS A 18 21.01 -6.97 -4.16
C LYS A 18 20.30 -8.24 -4.61
N ILE A 19 19.02 -8.17 -4.99
CA ILE A 19 18.29 -9.35 -5.50
C ILE A 19 18.90 -9.82 -6.82
N LEU A 20 19.23 -8.91 -7.74
CA LEU A 20 19.84 -9.26 -9.03
C LEU A 20 21.24 -9.88 -8.92
N THR A 21 22.08 -9.44 -7.97
CA THR A 21 23.47 -9.94 -7.86
C THR A 21 23.69 -11.03 -6.82
N SER A 22 22.83 -11.09 -5.79
CA SER A 22 23.04 -11.95 -4.61
C SER A 22 21.75 -12.59 -4.07
N GLY A 23 20.62 -12.42 -4.78
CA GLY A 23 19.40 -13.16 -4.49
C GLY A 23 19.60 -14.65 -4.72
N GLN A 24 19.49 -15.45 -3.66
CA GLN A 24 19.36 -16.89 -3.79
C GLN A 24 17.94 -17.23 -4.28
N GLU A 25 17.75 -18.39 -4.91
CA GLU A 25 16.41 -18.93 -5.15
C GLU A 25 15.77 -19.33 -3.79
N LYS A 26 15.14 -18.34 -3.11
CA LYS A 26 14.59 -18.32 -1.72
C LYS A 26 15.66 -18.37 -0.60
N SER A 27 15.52 -17.77 0.60
CA SER A 27 14.51 -16.89 1.26
C SER A 27 15.21 -16.01 2.34
N ASP A 28 14.57 -14.99 2.93
CA ASP A 28 15.23 -13.68 3.24
C ASP A 28 14.96 -12.95 4.60
N ARG A 29 15.55 -11.74 4.80
CA ARG A 29 15.34 -10.81 5.97
C ARG A 29 15.88 -9.34 5.82
N THR A 30 15.06 -8.28 6.07
CA THR A 30 15.37 -6.87 6.54
C THR A 30 16.31 -5.89 5.74
N GLY A 31 16.25 -4.53 5.78
CA GLY A 31 15.25 -3.50 6.26
C GLY A 31 15.82 -2.19 6.93
N VAL A 32 15.63 -0.95 6.38
CA VAL A 32 15.90 0.43 6.98
C VAL A 32 15.05 1.55 6.26
N GLY A 33 15.09 2.87 6.62
CA GLY A 33 14.23 3.95 6.04
C GLY A 33 14.63 5.46 6.15
N THR A 34 13.65 6.38 5.96
CA THR A 34 13.56 7.86 6.32
C THR A 34 14.05 9.00 5.38
N LEU A 35 13.15 9.97 5.03
CA LEU A 35 13.23 11.46 5.24
C LEU A 35 12.01 12.25 4.65
N ASN A 36 11.96 13.58 4.86
CA ASN A 36 10.82 14.52 4.72
C ASN A 36 10.30 14.82 3.28
N LYS A 37 10.16 13.83 2.39
CA LYS A 37 9.55 13.98 1.06
C LYS A 37 8.50 12.88 0.85
N PHE A 38 7.58 13.07 -0.10
CA PHE A 38 6.63 11.99 -0.39
C PHE A 38 7.33 10.92 -1.26
N PRO A 39 7.50 9.67 -0.78
CA PRO A 39 8.42 8.70 -1.37
C PRO A 39 7.82 8.00 -2.60
N LEU A 40 7.52 8.79 -3.63
CA LEU A 40 7.06 8.31 -4.93
C LEU A 40 8.24 8.18 -5.89
N LEU A 41 8.55 6.95 -6.31
CA LEU A 41 9.71 6.65 -7.13
C LEU A 41 9.83 7.55 -8.37
N THR A 42 11.06 7.98 -8.66
CA THR A 42 11.38 8.85 -9.79
C THR A 42 12.11 8.11 -10.91
N THR A 43 12.81 7.01 -10.62
CA THR A 43 13.43 6.13 -11.63
C THR A 43 12.42 5.42 -12.52
N LYS A 44 11.17 5.31 -12.09
CA LYS A 44 10.03 4.83 -12.89
C LYS A 44 8.80 5.67 -12.57
N ARG A 45 8.01 6.04 -13.59
CA ARG A 45 6.68 6.66 -13.36
C ARG A 45 5.75 5.66 -12.66
N VAL A 46 5.29 6.00 -11.46
CA VAL A 46 4.29 5.24 -10.69
C VAL A 46 2.88 5.71 -11.08
N PHE A 47 1.90 4.80 -11.11
CA PHE A 47 0.51 5.10 -11.47
C PHE A 47 -0.25 5.72 -10.28
N TRP A 48 -0.06 7.03 -10.07
CA TRP A 48 -0.59 7.77 -8.93
C TRP A 48 -2.10 7.62 -8.71
N LYS A 49 -2.91 7.66 -9.78
CA LYS A 49 -4.37 7.51 -9.66
C LYS A 49 -4.75 6.17 -9.04
N GLY A 50 -4.08 5.08 -9.43
CA GLY A 50 -4.29 3.77 -8.84
C GLY A 50 -3.98 3.76 -7.34
N VAL A 51 -2.84 4.33 -6.92
CA VAL A 51 -2.42 4.38 -5.51
C VAL A 51 -3.47 5.05 -4.64
N VAL A 52 -3.97 6.21 -5.08
CA VAL A 52 -4.96 6.99 -4.31
C VAL A 52 -6.32 6.27 -4.29
N GLU A 53 -6.83 5.84 -5.43
CA GLU A 53 -8.18 5.26 -5.52
C GLU A 53 -8.27 3.89 -4.83
N GLU A 54 -7.22 3.06 -4.90
CA GLU A 54 -7.14 1.82 -4.14
C GLU A 54 -7.13 2.08 -2.63
N LEU A 55 -6.32 3.03 -2.16
CA LEU A 55 -6.29 3.35 -0.74
C LEU A 55 -7.63 3.89 -0.24
N LEU A 56 -8.30 4.76 -1.00
CA LEU A 56 -9.64 5.23 -0.67
C LEU A 56 -10.66 4.08 -0.66
N TRP A 57 -10.51 3.09 -1.54
CA TRP A 57 -11.35 1.88 -1.58
C TRP A 57 -11.12 0.97 -0.37
N PHE A 58 -9.87 0.74 0.06
CA PHE A 58 -9.57 0.06 1.32
C PHE A 58 -10.18 0.81 2.52
N ILE A 59 -10.03 2.14 2.57
CA ILE A 59 -10.56 2.98 3.66
C ILE A 59 -12.09 2.86 3.78
N ARG A 60 -12.82 2.82 2.66
CA ARG A 60 -14.28 2.61 2.65
C ARG A 60 -14.72 1.20 3.05
N GLY A 61 -13.79 0.25 3.23
CA GLY A 61 -14.12 -1.14 3.55
C GLY A 61 -14.59 -1.99 2.36
N SER A 62 -14.57 -1.43 1.14
CA SER A 62 -15.10 -2.11 -0.05
C SER A 62 -14.25 -3.31 -0.47
N THR A 63 -14.93 -4.30 -1.05
CA THR A 63 -14.37 -5.52 -1.64
C THR A 63 -14.77 -5.69 -3.11
N ASN A 64 -15.48 -4.72 -3.70
CA ASN A 64 -15.95 -4.71 -5.07
C ASN A 64 -14.93 -4.05 -6.01
N ALA A 65 -14.18 -4.84 -6.78
CA ALA A 65 -13.18 -4.35 -7.75
C ALA A 65 -13.79 -3.51 -8.89
N LEU A 66 -15.10 -3.65 -9.18
CA LEU A 66 -15.76 -2.87 -10.23
C LEU A 66 -15.84 -1.37 -9.88
N GLU A 67 -15.82 -1.01 -8.58
CA GLU A 67 -15.66 0.39 -8.17
C GLU A 67 -14.36 1.00 -8.74
N LEU A 68 -13.23 0.30 -8.57
CA LEU A 68 -11.93 0.76 -9.08
C LEU A 68 -11.93 0.80 -10.60
N LYS A 69 -12.50 -0.23 -11.25
CA LYS A 69 -12.63 -0.31 -12.70
C LYS A 69 -13.45 0.85 -13.28
N SER A 70 -14.54 1.24 -12.62
CA SER A 70 -15.37 2.40 -13.02
C SER A 70 -14.58 3.72 -13.03
N LYS A 71 -13.53 3.82 -12.18
CA LYS A 71 -12.62 4.96 -12.12
C LYS A 71 -11.41 4.83 -13.05
N GLY A 72 -11.33 3.79 -13.87
CA GLY A 72 -10.19 3.51 -14.75
C GLY A 72 -8.96 2.97 -14.01
N VAL A 73 -9.16 2.26 -12.90
CA VAL A 73 -8.10 1.58 -12.13
C VAL A 73 -8.33 0.07 -12.21
N SER A 74 -7.51 -0.61 -13.00
CA SER A 74 -7.69 -2.03 -13.36
C SER A 74 -6.65 -2.95 -12.71
N ILE A 75 -6.12 -2.58 -11.53
CA ILE A 75 -5.06 -3.34 -10.85
C ILE A 75 -5.56 -4.67 -10.25
N TRP A 76 -6.86 -4.76 -9.99
CA TRP A 76 -7.53 -5.95 -9.44
C TRP A 76 -8.21 -6.83 -10.51
N ASP A 77 -8.33 -6.36 -11.76
CA ASP A 77 -9.03 -7.07 -12.85
C ASP A 77 -8.58 -8.52 -13.04
N GLY A 78 -7.28 -8.80 -12.88
CA GLY A 78 -6.73 -10.16 -13.02
C GLY A 78 -7.14 -11.09 -11.89
N ASN A 79 -7.28 -10.58 -10.66
CA ASN A 79 -7.66 -11.37 -9.49
C ASN A 79 -9.19 -11.40 -9.25
N SER A 80 -9.96 -10.67 -10.04
CA SER A 80 -11.43 -10.59 -9.95
C SER A 80 -12.15 -11.11 -11.20
N SER A 81 -11.43 -11.72 -12.15
CA SER A 81 -12.04 -12.30 -13.36
C SER A 81 -12.78 -13.60 -13.05
N ARG A 82 -13.73 -14.00 -13.92
CA ARG A 82 -14.46 -15.27 -13.77
C ARG A 82 -13.50 -16.46 -13.72
N GLU A 83 -12.55 -16.47 -14.66
CA GLU A 83 -11.55 -17.53 -14.82
C GLU A 83 -10.64 -17.66 -13.59
N PHE A 84 -10.23 -16.54 -12.99
CA PHE A 84 -9.41 -16.54 -11.78
C PHE A 84 -10.22 -16.95 -10.54
N LEU A 85 -11.46 -16.46 -10.40
CA LEU A 85 -12.33 -16.88 -9.30
C LEU A 85 -12.65 -18.38 -9.39
N ASP A 86 -12.87 -18.92 -10.59
CA ASP A 86 -13.06 -20.37 -10.81
C ASP A 86 -11.80 -21.18 -10.50
N SER A 87 -10.60 -20.72 -10.90
CA SER A 87 -9.35 -21.41 -10.56
C SER A 87 -9.04 -21.44 -9.06
N MET A 88 -9.59 -20.47 -8.31
CA MET A 88 -9.54 -20.40 -6.85
C MET A 88 -10.71 -21.15 -6.15
N GLY A 89 -11.63 -21.75 -6.91
CA GLY A 89 -12.78 -22.50 -6.39
C GLY A 89 -13.99 -21.66 -5.96
N PHE A 90 -14.02 -20.36 -6.29
CA PHE A 90 -15.12 -19.44 -5.98
C PHE A 90 -16.18 -19.38 -7.10
N THR A 91 -16.70 -20.54 -7.53
CA THR A 91 -17.61 -20.66 -8.68
C THR A 91 -18.87 -19.80 -8.57
N ASP A 92 -19.43 -19.67 -7.36
CA ASP A 92 -20.69 -18.96 -7.11
C ASP A 92 -20.49 -17.48 -6.75
N ARG A 93 -19.23 -17.01 -6.70
CA ARG A 93 -18.89 -15.62 -6.36
C ARG A 93 -19.03 -14.71 -7.58
N GLU A 94 -19.60 -13.52 -7.40
CA GLU A 94 -19.76 -12.54 -8.48
C GLU A 94 -18.40 -12.02 -9.02
N VAL A 95 -18.36 -11.71 -10.32
CA VAL A 95 -17.19 -11.08 -10.95
C VAL A 95 -16.98 -9.69 -10.34
N GLY A 96 -15.78 -9.45 -9.79
CA GLY A 96 -15.47 -8.22 -9.05
C GLY A 96 -15.48 -8.40 -7.52
N ASP A 97 -16.13 -9.44 -6.99
CA ASP A 97 -16.09 -9.74 -5.56
C ASP A 97 -14.74 -10.39 -5.21
N LEU A 98 -13.93 -9.70 -4.41
CA LEU A 98 -12.61 -10.18 -3.99
C LEU A 98 -12.65 -11.02 -2.69
N GLY A 99 -13.82 -11.16 -2.07
CA GLY A 99 -13.96 -11.69 -0.71
C GLY A 99 -13.48 -10.69 0.36
N PRO A 100 -13.32 -11.12 1.62
CA PRO A 100 -13.01 -10.27 2.77
C PRO A 100 -11.54 -9.81 2.82
N VAL A 101 -11.08 -9.10 1.79
CA VAL A 101 -9.71 -8.58 1.62
C VAL A 101 -9.45 -7.33 2.49
N TYR A 102 -8.37 -6.59 2.20
CA TYR A 102 -7.82 -5.53 3.06
C TYR A 102 -8.85 -4.58 3.67
N GLY A 103 -9.68 -3.91 2.85
CA GLY A 103 -10.65 -2.95 3.35
C GLY A 103 -11.65 -3.56 4.33
N PHE A 104 -12.18 -4.74 4.00
CA PHE A 104 -13.06 -5.49 4.89
C PHE A 104 -12.38 -5.79 6.23
N GLN A 105 -11.13 -6.26 6.22
CA GLN A 105 -10.39 -6.52 7.46
C GLN A 105 -10.08 -5.22 8.22
N TRP A 106 -9.95 -4.06 7.56
CA TRP A 106 -9.72 -2.77 8.23
C TRP A 106 -10.97 -2.24 8.94
N ARG A 107 -12.17 -2.45 8.38
CA ARG A 107 -13.44 -1.89 8.89
C ARG A 107 -14.34 -2.90 9.62
N HIS A 108 -14.19 -4.18 9.33
CA HIS A 108 -15.11 -5.27 9.71
C HIS A 108 -14.36 -6.53 10.18
N PHE A 109 -13.19 -6.40 10.81
CA PHE A 109 -12.35 -7.55 11.18
C PHE A 109 -13.14 -8.58 12.00
N GLY A 110 -13.15 -9.84 11.55
CA GLY A 110 -13.86 -10.94 12.22
C GLY A 110 -15.39 -10.95 12.01
N ALA A 111 -15.95 -10.09 11.17
CA ALA A 111 -17.32 -10.24 10.69
C ALA A 111 -17.44 -11.43 9.73
N GLU A 112 -18.60 -12.08 9.70
CA GLU A 112 -18.91 -13.08 8.67
C GLU A 112 -19.12 -12.40 7.32
N TYR A 113 -18.28 -12.75 6.34
CA TYR A 113 -18.41 -12.28 4.96
C TYR A 113 -19.46 -13.08 4.20
N MET A 114 -20.38 -12.36 3.56
CA MET A 114 -21.45 -12.88 2.71
C MET A 114 -21.10 -12.60 1.24
N THR A 115 -21.49 -11.44 0.70
CA THR A 115 -21.12 -10.94 -0.63
C THR A 115 -20.53 -9.53 -0.56
N MET A 116 -19.95 -9.04 -1.65
CA MET A 116 -19.53 -7.64 -1.79
C MET A 116 -20.68 -6.61 -1.77
N ASN A 117 -21.94 -7.06 -1.83
CA ASN A 117 -23.14 -6.23 -1.93
C ASN A 117 -23.89 -6.10 -0.58
N ASP A 118 -23.52 -6.87 0.44
CA ASP A 118 -24.15 -6.85 1.76
C ASP A 118 -23.72 -5.65 2.62
N ASP A 119 -24.61 -5.19 3.51
CA ASP A 119 -24.26 -4.17 4.51
C ASP A 119 -23.51 -4.78 5.69
N TYR A 120 -22.32 -4.26 5.96
CA TYR A 120 -21.46 -4.65 7.08
C TYR A 120 -21.37 -3.58 8.19
N SER A 121 -22.19 -2.52 8.11
CA SER A 121 -22.25 -1.45 9.11
C SER A 121 -22.43 -2.01 10.54
N GLY A 122 -21.49 -1.67 11.43
CA GLY A 122 -21.49 -2.14 12.82
C GLY A 122 -21.13 -3.62 13.03
N LYS A 123 -20.76 -4.37 11.98
CA LYS A 123 -20.28 -5.76 12.08
C LYS A 123 -18.75 -5.79 12.19
N GLY A 124 -18.24 -6.73 13.00
CA GLY A 124 -16.80 -6.94 13.21
C GLY A 124 -16.14 -5.82 14.02
N VAL A 125 -14.82 -5.70 13.87
CA VAL A 125 -14.03 -4.65 14.53
C VAL A 125 -13.50 -3.65 13.51
N ASP A 126 -13.91 -2.38 13.65
CA ASP A 126 -13.36 -1.27 12.88
C ASP A 126 -11.99 -0.85 13.43
N GLN A 127 -10.95 -1.53 12.94
CA GLN A 127 -9.57 -1.26 13.31
C GLN A 127 -9.14 0.15 12.90
N LEU A 128 -9.59 0.63 11.73
CA LEU A 128 -9.22 1.95 11.21
C LEU A 128 -9.73 3.08 12.12
N ALA A 129 -11.01 3.02 12.51
CA ALA A 129 -11.57 3.98 13.47
C ALA A 129 -10.86 3.90 14.84
N GLN A 130 -10.57 2.69 15.33
CA GLN A 130 -9.87 2.51 16.61
C GLN A 130 -8.45 3.08 16.61
N ILE A 131 -7.66 2.92 15.53
CA ILE A 131 -6.32 3.52 15.48
C ILE A 131 -6.37 5.05 15.40
N ILE A 132 -7.31 5.62 14.64
CA ILE A 132 -7.47 7.08 14.54
C ILE A 132 -7.85 7.66 15.89
N GLU A 133 -8.78 7.02 16.61
CA GLU A 133 -9.20 7.47 17.94
C GLU A 133 -8.09 7.32 18.98
N LYS A 134 -7.32 6.23 18.93
CA LYS A 134 -6.12 6.08 19.78
C LYS A 134 -5.07 7.15 19.51
N ILE A 135 -4.81 7.50 18.25
CA ILE A 135 -3.87 8.58 17.90
C ILE A 135 -4.35 9.94 18.46
N ARG A 136 -5.65 10.19 18.46
CA ARG A 136 -6.25 11.42 19.04
C ARG A 136 -6.20 11.48 20.55
N THR A 137 -6.47 10.37 21.25
CA THR A 137 -6.71 10.37 22.72
C THR A 137 -5.59 9.75 23.56
N ASN A 138 -4.81 8.84 22.99
CA ASN A 138 -3.69 8.17 23.67
C ASN A 138 -2.52 7.93 22.68
N PRO A 139 -1.90 8.99 22.13
CA PRO A 139 -0.87 8.89 21.10
C PRO A 139 0.39 8.10 21.51
N ASN A 140 0.62 7.94 22.82
CA ASN A 140 1.72 7.16 23.38
C ASN A 140 1.40 5.64 23.53
N ASP A 141 0.20 5.20 23.14
CA ASP A 141 -0.16 3.78 23.15
C ASP A 141 0.74 2.99 22.19
N ARG A 142 1.30 1.88 22.67
CA ARG A 142 2.18 1.00 21.88
C ARG A 142 1.39 -0.07 21.10
N ARG A 143 0.05 0.04 21.10
CA ARG A 143 -0.91 -0.90 20.50
C ARG A 143 -1.78 -0.22 19.42
N ILE A 144 -1.26 0.81 18.77
CA ILE A 144 -1.89 1.47 17.62
C ILE A 144 -1.53 0.66 16.37
N LEU A 145 -2.30 -0.39 16.10
CA LEU A 145 -2.01 -1.37 15.06
C LEU A 145 -3.28 -1.81 14.32
N MET A 146 -3.12 -2.22 13.07
CA MET A 146 -4.18 -2.73 12.21
C MET A 146 -3.66 -3.91 11.40
N CYS A 147 -4.40 -5.03 11.41
CA CYS A 147 -4.02 -6.29 10.79
C CYS A 147 -5.00 -6.67 9.68
N ALA A 148 -4.49 -6.97 8.48
CA ALA A 148 -5.28 -7.56 7.40
C ALA A 148 -5.27 -9.10 7.43
N TRP A 149 -4.28 -9.72 8.10
CA TRP A 149 -4.12 -11.18 8.11
C TRP A 149 -5.06 -11.86 9.12
N ASN A 150 -6.24 -12.26 8.65
CA ASN A 150 -7.19 -13.08 9.41
C ASN A 150 -7.17 -14.55 8.94
N PRO A 151 -6.61 -15.51 9.73
CA PRO A 151 -6.54 -16.91 9.34
C PRO A 151 -7.88 -17.58 9.00
N ALA A 152 -8.99 -17.13 9.60
CA ALA A 152 -10.32 -17.68 9.34
C ALA A 152 -10.91 -17.23 7.97
N ASP A 153 -10.44 -16.10 7.45
CA ASP A 153 -10.93 -15.50 6.21
C ASP A 153 -9.96 -15.62 5.03
N VAL A 154 -8.66 -15.91 5.26
CA VAL A 154 -7.67 -16.14 4.19
C VAL A 154 -8.17 -17.15 3.12
N PRO A 155 -8.80 -18.30 3.46
CA PRO A 155 -9.36 -19.21 2.46
C PRO A 155 -10.53 -18.65 1.63
N LYS A 156 -11.12 -17.52 2.06
CA LYS A 156 -12.24 -16.84 1.39
C LYS A 156 -11.78 -15.69 0.50
N MET A 157 -10.51 -15.29 0.52
CA MET A 157 -10.00 -14.12 -0.21
C MET A 157 -9.51 -14.52 -1.61
N ALA A 158 -9.83 -13.72 -2.63
CA ALA A 158 -9.29 -13.92 -3.98
C ALA A 158 -7.76 -13.81 -4.02
N LEU A 159 -7.18 -12.92 -3.20
CA LEU A 159 -5.74 -12.84 -2.96
C LEU A 159 -5.46 -12.61 -1.48
N PRO A 160 -4.75 -13.53 -0.77
CA PRO A 160 -4.39 -13.33 0.63
C PRO A 160 -3.51 -12.08 0.84
N PRO A 161 -3.66 -11.33 1.94
CA PRO A 161 -3.05 -10.01 2.11
C PRO A 161 -1.53 -10.05 1.99
N CYS A 162 -0.94 -9.22 1.13
CA CYS A 162 0.50 -9.07 1.02
C CYS A 162 1.03 -8.16 2.12
N HIS A 163 0.39 -7.00 2.32
CA HIS A 163 0.64 -6.08 3.43
C HIS A 163 -0.21 -6.50 4.64
N CYS A 164 0.40 -7.20 5.60
CA CYS A 164 -0.32 -7.96 6.62
C CYS A 164 -0.61 -7.19 7.90
N LEU A 165 0.36 -6.41 8.38
CA LEU A 165 0.30 -5.73 9.68
C LEU A 165 0.91 -4.33 9.53
N VAL A 166 0.18 -3.32 9.98
CA VAL A 166 0.69 -1.95 10.11
C VAL A 166 0.62 -1.51 11.57
N GLN A 167 1.67 -0.84 12.04
CA GLN A 167 1.75 -0.20 13.35
C GLN A 167 2.04 1.29 13.17
N PHE A 168 1.34 2.13 13.93
CA PHE A 168 1.56 3.56 13.98
C PHE A 168 2.21 3.96 15.31
N TYR A 169 2.94 5.06 15.29
CA TYR A 169 3.58 5.63 16.48
C TYR A 169 3.62 7.15 16.38
N VAL A 170 3.40 7.84 17.50
CA VAL A 170 3.44 9.31 17.58
C VAL A 170 4.62 9.75 18.44
N ALA A 171 5.45 10.65 17.92
CA ALA A 171 6.49 11.35 18.69
C ALA A 171 6.70 12.75 18.15
N ASN A 172 7.02 13.72 19.01
CA ASN A 172 7.39 15.09 18.62
C ASN A 172 6.34 15.83 17.73
N GLY A 173 5.07 15.40 17.75
CA GLY A 173 4.01 15.92 16.88
C GLY A 173 3.98 15.30 15.47
N GLU A 174 4.74 14.24 15.23
CA GLU A 174 4.83 13.48 13.99
C GLU A 174 4.23 12.07 14.16
N LEU A 175 3.55 11.59 13.12
CA LEU A 175 2.97 10.25 13.02
C LEU A 175 3.81 9.39 12.07
N SER A 176 4.48 8.38 12.61
CA SER A 176 5.22 7.38 11.83
C SER A 176 4.40 6.11 11.62
N CYS A 177 4.71 5.37 10.55
CA CYS A 177 4.03 4.14 10.13
C CYS A 177 5.05 3.04 9.82
N GLN A 178 4.94 1.89 10.47
CA GLN A 178 5.68 0.68 10.15
C GLN A 178 4.76 -0.34 9.48
N LEU A 179 5.10 -0.77 8.26
CA LEU A 179 4.43 -1.85 7.53
C LEU A 179 5.26 -3.14 7.58
N TYR A 180 4.61 -4.27 7.87
CA TYR A 180 5.11 -5.60 7.55
C TYR A 180 4.36 -6.19 6.35
N GLN A 181 5.09 -6.45 5.27
CA GLN A 181 4.61 -7.07 4.03
C GLN A 181 5.21 -8.48 3.87
N ARG A 182 4.38 -9.53 3.91
CA ARG A 182 4.85 -10.94 3.88
C ARG A 182 5.52 -11.35 2.56
N SER A 183 5.17 -10.65 1.47
CA SER A 183 5.55 -10.99 0.11
C SER A 183 5.52 -9.72 -0.73
N ALA A 184 6.65 -9.40 -1.36
CA ALA A 184 6.99 -8.09 -1.87
C ALA A 184 7.61 -8.21 -3.27
N ASP A 185 6.75 -8.17 -4.29
CA ASP A 185 7.17 -7.95 -5.67
C ASP A 185 7.80 -6.56 -5.80
N VAL A 186 9.11 -6.52 -6.00
CA VAL A 186 9.86 -5.27 -6.12
C VAL A 186 9.56 -4.57 -7.45
N GLY A 187 9.12 -5.30 -8.48
CA GLY A 187 8.83 -4.77 -9.81
C GLY A 187 7.58 -3.89 -9.87
N LEU A 188 6.43 -4.40 -9.42
CA LEU A 188 5.15 -3.68 -9.44
C LEU A 188 4.66 -3.29 -8.05
N GLY A 189 4.61 -4.25 -7.12
CA GLY A 189 3.98 -4.11 -5.80
C GLY A 189 4.64 -3.06 -4.90
N VAL A 190 5.91 -3.25 -4.54
CA VAL A 190 6.64 -2.40 -3.58
C VAL A 190 6.57 -0.89 -3.90
N PRO A 191 6.77 -0.42 -5.15
CA PRO A 191 6.57 0.99 -5.52
C PRO A 191 5.18 1.53 -5.18
N PHE A 192 4.16 0.69 -5.28
CA PHE A 192 2.76 1.01 -4.98
C PHE A 192 2.52 1.00 -3.47
N ASN A 193 3.01 -0.02 -2.77
CA ASN A 193 2.86 -0.17 -1.32
C ASN A 193 3.57 0.96 -0.55
N ILE A 194 4.77 1.38 -0.98
CA ILE A 194 5.48 2.54 -0.40
C ILE A 194 4.63 3.81 -0.51
N ALA A 195 4.12 4.11 -1.70
CA ALA A 195 3.32 5.30 -1.93
C ALA A 195 1.96 5.25 -1.19
N SER A 196 1.31 4.09 -1.17
CA SER A 196 0.00 3.87 -0.52
C SER A 196 0.07 4.05 1.00
N TYR A 197 1.01 3.37 1.69
CA TYR A 197 1.12 3.51 3.15
C TYR A 197 1.71 4.85 3.59
N SER A 198 2.56 5.48 2.76
CA SER A 198 2.95 6.87 2.99
C SER A 198 1.75 7.81 2.87
N LEU A 199 0.88 7.63 1.87
CA LEU A 199 -0.34 8.41 1.72
C LEU A 199 -1.30 8.22 2.90
N LEU A 200 -1.51 6.98 3.36
CA LEU A 200 -2.30 6.68 4.55
C LEU A 200 -1.77 7.41 5.79
N THR A 201 -0.45 7.44 5.96
CA THR A 201 0.22 8.16 7.06
C THR A 201 -0.05 9.67 6.97
N TYR A 202 0.06 10.26 5.77
CA TYR A 202 -0.27 11.68 5.56
C TYR A 202 -1.76 11.99 5.83
N MET A 203 -2.69 11.10 5.42
CA MET A 203 -4.13 11.24 5.65
C MET A 203 -4.49 11.18 7.14
N ILE A 204 -3.97 10.19 7.87
CA ILE A 204 -4.21 10.06 9.31
C ILE A 204 -3.55 11.22 10.06
N ALA A 205 -2.32 11.63 9.70
CA ALA A 205 -1.67 12.79 10.30
C ALA A 205 -2.51 14.06 10.13
N HIS A 206 -3.03 14.30 8.92
CA HIS A 206 -3.91 15.45 8.61
C HIS A 206 -5.13 15.51 9.55
N ILE A 207 -5.94 14.44 9.60
CA ILE A 207 -7.20 14.42 10.39
C ILE A 207 -6.97 14.32 11.91
N THR A 208 -5.72 14.11 12.34
CA THR A 208 -5.30 14.11 13.75
C THR A 208 -4.45 15.32 14.14
N LYS A 209 -4.25 16.27 13.21
CA LYS A 209 -3.47 17.51 13.40
C LYS A 209 -1.99 17.25 13.73
N LEU A 210 -1.47 16.11 13.30
CA LEU A 210 -0.06 15.73 13.35
C LEU A 210 0.62 16.03 12.02
N LYS A 211 1.95 15.98 12.02
CA LYS A 211 2.76 15.94 10.79
C LYS A 211 2.99 14.49 10.37
N PRO A 212 3.17 14.18 9.08
CA PRO A 212 3.69 12.88 8.67
C PRO A 212 5.16 12.75 9.12
N GLY A 213 5.47 11.64 9.78
CA GLY A 213 6.82 11.26 10.18
C GLY A 213 7.43 10.22 9.25
N GLU A 214 7.99 9.17 9.84
CA GLU A 214 8.73 8.14 9.12
C GLU A 214 7.82 7.03 8.58
N PHE A 215 8.08 6.58 7.33
CA PHE A 215 7.57 5.32 6.83
C PHE A 215 8.67 4.25 6.87
N ILE A 216 8.43 3.18 7.63
CA ILE A 216 9.33 2.03 7.79
C ILE A 216 8.70 0.83 7.09
N HIS A 217 9.37 0.29 6.07
CA HIS A 217 8.87 -0.87 5.34
C HIS A 217 9.71 -2.12 5.64
N ILE A 218 9.10 -3.10 6.31
CA ILE A 218 9.66 -4.42 6.57
C ILE A 218 9.04 -5.40 5.57
N MET A 219 9.88 -6.02 4.76
CA MET A 219 9.47 -7.07 3.82
C MET A 219 9.92 -8.44 4.37
N GLY A 220 9.01 -9.43 4.30
CA GLY A 220 9.33 -10.84 4.15
C GLY A 220 9.77 -11.09 2.71
N ASP A 221 9.26 -12.15 2.07
CA ASP A 221 9.70 -12.64 0.75
C ASP A 221 9.78 -11.53 -0.32
N CYS A 222 10.97 -10.96 -0.48
CA CYS A 222 11.27 -9.81 -1.32
C CYS A 222 11.93 -10.28 -2.62
N HIS A 223 11.20 -10.18 -3.72
CA HIS A 223 11.53 -10.90 -4.95
C HIS A 223 11.35 -10.05 -6.22
N ILE A 224 11.97 -10.52 -7.30
CA ILE A 224 11.82 -10.02 -8.66
C ILE A 224 11.29 -11.17 -9.51
N TYR A 225 10.18 -10.97 -10.23
CA TYR A 225 9.72 -11.94 -11.21
C TYR A 225 10.71 -12.05 -12.38
N LYS A 226 10.93 -13.26 -12.90
CA LYS A 226 11.94 -13.51 -13.97
C LYS A 226 11.71 -12.64 -15.22
N ASN A 227 10.45 -12.36 -15.57
CA ASN A 227 10.07 -11.47 -16.68
C ASN A 227 10.18 -9.96 -16.38
N HIS A 228 10.63 -9.56 -15.18
CA HIS A 228 10.90 -8.16 -14.81
C HIS A 228 12.40 -7.86 -14.71
N ALA A 229 13.27 -8.87 -14.68
CA ALA A 229 14.71 -8.72 -14.38
C ALA A 229 15.41 -7.70 -15.31
N GLU A 230 15.36 -7.91 -16.62
CA GLU A 230 15.95 -6.99 -17.63
C GLU A 230 15.39 -5.56 -17.52
N ILE A 231 14.10 -5.42 -17.22
CA ILE A 231 13.43 -4.12 -17.08
C ILE A 231 13.91 -3.39 -15.82
N LEU A 232 14.20 -4.12 -14.75
CA LEU A 232 14.73 -3.59 -13.50
C LEU A 232 16.24 -3.30 -13.58
N GLU A 233 17.00 -4.05 -14.38
CA GLU A 233 18.38 -3.70 -14.75
C GLU A 233 18.45 -2.33 -15.46
N GLU A 234 17.48 -2.00 -16.31
CA GLU A 234 17.34 -0.66 -16.88
C GLU A 234 16.86 0.39 -15.88
N GLN A 235 16.11 0.00 -14.83
CA GLN A 235 15.70 0.93 -13.77
C GLN A 235 16.87 1.36 -12.89
N ILE A 236 17.74 0.44 -12.46
CA ILE A 236 18.87 0.74 -11.57
C ILE A 236 19.96 1.62 -12.22
N LYS A 237 20.03 1.63 -13.56
CA LYS A 237 20.92 2.53 -14.33
C LYS A 237 20.45 4.00 -14.31
N ARG A 238 19.21 4.28 -13.89
CA ARG A 238 18.65 5.64 -13.87
C ARG A 238 19.01 6.36 -12.58
N ILE A 239 19.64 7.52 -12.71
CA ILE A 239 19.90 8.42 -11.57
C ILE A 239 18.56 8.90 -10.98
N PRO A 240 18.30 8.71 -9.66
CA PRO A 240 17.13 9.26 -9.00
C PRO A 240 17.04 10.79 -9.14
N ARG A 241 15.83 11.29 -9.31
CA ARG A 241 15.51 12.72 -9.26
C ARG A 241 14.89 13.04 -7.90
N PRO A 242 14.86 14.31 -7.46
CA PRO A 242 14.22 14.67 -6.20
C PRO A 242 12.79 14.15 -6.12
N PHE A 243 12.46 13.47 -5.01
CA PHE A 243 11.08 13.09 -4.70
C PHE A 243 10.13 14.30 -4.72
N PRO A 244 8.85 14.09 -5.11
CA PRO A 244 7.85 15.15 -5.10
C PRO A 244 7.45 15.56 -3.68
N LYS A 245 6.71 16.66 -3.59
CA LYS A 245 5.95 17.02 -2.39
C LYS A 245 4.49 16.64 -2.59
N LEU A 246 3.90 15.95 -1.63
CA LEU A 246 2.45 15.79 -1.55
C LEU A 246 1.86 16.99 -0.80
N LYS A 247 0.84 17.63 -1.39
CA LYS A 247 0.00 18.62 -0.74
C LYS A 247 -1.43 18.08 -0.69
N ILE A 248 -2.03 18.10 0.49
CA ILE A 248 -3.47 17.96 0.68
C ILE A 248 -4.07 19.36 0.50
N GLU A 249 -4.96 19.54 -0.50
CA GLU A 249 -5.51 20.84 -0.88
C GLU A 249 -6.71 21.26 0.00
N ARG A 250 -7.53 20.30 0.44
CA ARG A 250 -8.72 20.54 1.27
C ARG A 250 -8.48 20.16 2.73
N ASN A 251 -9.01 20.95 3.67
CA ASN A 251 -9.07 20.51 5.06
C ASN A 251 -10.20 19.49 5.23
N VAL A 252 -9.84 18.24 5.53
CA VAL A 252 -10.77 17.11 5.73
C VAL A 252 -10.75 16.70 7.21
N GLU A 253 -11.89 16.25 7.76
CA GLU A 253 -12.04 15.90 9.19
C GLU A 253 -12.16 14.39 9.45
N ASN A 254 -12.82 13.64 8.55
CA ASN A 254 -12.96 12.18 8.59
C ASN A 254 -12.11 11.53 7.49
N ILE A 255 -11.70 10.27 7.68
CA ILE A 255 -10.78 9.61 6.71
C ILE A 255 -11.50 9.17 5.43
N GLU A 256 -12.81 8.95 5.52
CA GLU A 256 -13.71 8.56 4.45
C GLU A 256 -14.04 9.72 3.49
N ASP A 257 -13.94 10.96 3.98
CA ASP A 257 -14.32 12.15 3.23
C ASP A 257 -13.31 12.53 2.14
N PHE A 258 -12.10 11.95 2.15
CA PHE A 258 -11.05 12.24 1.16
C PHE A 258 -11.42 11.77 -0.26
N LYS A 259 -11.00 12.56 -1.26
CA LYS A 259 -11.22 12.32 -2.69
C LYS A 259 -9.91 12.44 -3.46
N PHE A 260 -9.87 11.90 -4.68
CA PHE A 260 -8.67 11.95 -5.52
C PHE A 260 -8.16 13.38 -5.74
N GLU A 261 -9.08 14.33 -5.89
CA GLU A 261 -8.80 15.75 -6.17
C GLU A 261 -8.14 16.48 -5.00
N ASP A 262 -8.24 15.95 -3.77
CA ASP A 262 -7.61 16.56 -2.60
C ASP A 262 -6.08 16.41 -2.62
N PHE A 263 -5.53 15.49 -3.43
CA PHE A 263 -4.12 15.10 -3.38
C PHE A 263 -3.31 15.61 -4.57
N LYS A 264 -2.52 16.66 -4.35
CA LYS A 264 -1.68 17.29 -5.37
C LYS A 264 -0.20 16.91 -5.20
N LEU A 265 0.35 16.25 -6.23
CA LEU A 265 1.80 16.05 -6.35
C LEU A 265 2.45 17.30 -6.97
N ILE A 266 3.37 17.90 -6.24
CA ILE A 266 4.17 19.06 -6.67
C ILE A 266 5.56 18.56 -7.07
N ASP A 267 6.05 19.04 -8.21
CA ASP A 267 7.37 18.71 -8.80
C ASP A 267 7.63 17.23 -9.13
N TYR A 268 6.59 16.39 -9.31
CA TYR A 268 6.78 15.00 -9.73
C TYR A 268 7.27 14.89 -11.18
N LYS A 269 8.60 14.78 -11.34
CA LYS A 269 9.31 14.75 -12.63
C LYS A 269 10.02 13.40 -12.85
N PRO A 270 9.32 12.24 -12.85
CA PRO A 270 9.96 10.94 -12.99
C PRO A 270 10.55 10.73 -14.39
N HIS A 271 11.40 9.72 -14.51
CA HIS A 271 11.77 9.07 -15.76
C HIS A 271 10.54 8.38 -16.40
N PRO A 272 10.60 7.98 -17.70
CA PRO A 272 9.49 7.32 -18.38
C PRO A 272 9.00 6.04 -17.68
N LYS A 273 7.75 5.65 -17.99
CA LYS A 273 7.16 4.37 -17.57
C LYS A 273 8.09 3.22 -17.99
N LEU A 274 8.18 2.20 -17.14
CA LEU A 274 8.69 0.88 -17.50
C LEU A 274 7.50 -0.07 -17.47
N GLU A 275 7.30 -0.84 -18.55
CA GLU A 275 6.15 -1.74 -18.69
C GLU A 275 6.51 -3.13 -18.19
N MET A 276 5.90 -3.53 -17.08
CA MET A 276 6.03 -4.86 -16.50
C MET A 276 4.65 -5.52 -16.47
N LYS A 277 4.56 -6.78 -16.92
CA LYS A 277 3.31 -7.57 -16.86
C LYS A 277 3.18 -8.19 -15.48
N MET A 278 2.00 -8.04 -14.87
CA MET A 278 1.66 -8.72 -13.61
C MET A 278 1.68 -10.24 -13.80
N ALA A 279 2.16 -10.97 -12.80
CA ALA A 279 1.93 -12.40 -12.70
C ALA A 279 0.54 -12.62 -12.07
N VAL A 280 -0.28 -13.44 -12.72
CA VAL A 280 -1.61 -13.86 -12.25
C VAL A 280 -1.54 -15.35 -11.96
#